data_AF-A0A673GBK9-F1
#
_entry.id   AF-A0A673GBK9-F1
#
_cell.length_a   1.000
_cell.length_b   1.000
_cell.length_c   1.000
_cell.angle_alpha   90.00
_cell.angle_beta   90.00
_cell.angle_gamma   90.00
#
_symmetry.space_group_name_H-M   'P 1'
#
loop_
_entity.id
_entity.type
_entity.pdbx_description
1 polymer ?
#
loop_
_entity_poly.entity_id
_entity_poly.type
_entity_poly.pdbx_seq_one_letter_code
_entity_poly.pdbx_strand_id
1 'polypeptide(L)'
;KNKKKMRITHDYEHQPYPDHPERFDDVPQVLCVESLTGRCYWEAEWSGDNADISVSYKGISRKGVREGCMFGWNDKSWSLDCSDDRFTVWHNNNRTDIPVVCSSSNRVGVYLDVSAGSLSFYSVSDTHTVTHLHTLKTTFTEPLCAGFTVYYDSSLSLCDIKR
;
A
#
# COMPACT_ATOMS: atom_id res chain seq x y z
N LYS A 1 -11.96 -13.71 21.46
CA LYS A 1 -12.61 -13.37 20.18
C LYS A 1 -11.51 -13.21 19.14
N ASN A 2 -11.35 -14.15 18.21
CA ASN A 2 -10.34 -14.09 17.15
C ASN A 2 -10.67 -12.88 16.26
N LYS A 3 -9.93 -11.79 16.40
CA LYS A 3 -9.98 -10.71 15.42
C LYS A 3 -9.47 -11.30 14.11
N LYS A 4 -10.28 -11.17 13.06
CA LYS A 4 -9.91 -11.63 11.72
C LYS A 4 -8.82 -10.69 11.21
N LYS A 5 -7.57 -11.15 11.23
CA LYS A 5 -6.46 -10.43 10.60
C LYS A 5 -6.73 -10.40 9.10
N MET A 6 -6.82 -9.22 8.49
CA MET A 6 -6.93 -9.10 7.04
C MET A 6 -5.60 -9.55 6.46
N ARG A 7 -5.62 -10.66 5.70
CA ARG A 7 -4.46 -11.23 5.00
C ARG A 7 -4.76 -11.34 3.52
N ILE A 8 -3.82 -10.90 2.69
CA ILE A 8 -3.87 -10.92 1.24
C ILE A 8 -2.72 -11.80 0.75
N THR A 9 -2.99 -12.66 -0.22
CA THR A 9 -2.04 -13.57 -0.85
C THR A 9 -2.25 -13.55 -2.35
N HIS A 10 -1.19 -13.76 -3.13
CA HIS A 10 -1.30 -13.97 -4.57
C HIS A 10 -1.31 -15.47 -4.86
N ASP A 11 -2.35 -15.94 -5.52
CA ASP A 11 -2.49 -17.34 -5.93
C ASP A 11 -2.16 -17.50 -7.42
N TYR A 12 -1.56 -18.63 -7.79
CA TYR A 12 -1.33 -18.99 -9.19
C TYR A 12 -2.62 -19.36 -9.91
N GLU A 13 -3.58 -19.93 -9.17
CA GLU A 13 -4.87 -20.33 -9.74
C GLU A 13 -5.86 -19.17 -9.78
N HIS A 14 -6.57 -19.06 -10.91
CA HIS A 14 -7.60 -18.05 -11.08
C HIS A 14 -8.75 -18.31 -10.09
N GLN A 15 -8.92 -17.37 -9.16
CA GLN A 15 -9.96 -17.46 -8.14
C GLN A 15 -11.35 -17.23 -8.75
N PRO A 16 -12.40 -17.97 -8.34
CA PRO A 16 -13.72 -17.99 -8.97
C PRO A 16 -14.59 -16.76 -8.63
N TYR A 17 -13.97 -15.60 -8.48
CA TYR A 17 -14.66 -14.33 -8.27
C TYR A 17 -15.20 -13.82 -9.61
N PRO A 18 -16.46 -13.37 -9.66
CA PRO A 18 -17.05 -12.84 -10.89
C PRO A 18 -16.38 -11.53 -11.32
N ASP A 19 -16.50 -11.20 -12.60
CA ASP A 19 -16.11 -9.89 -13.10
C ASP A 19 -16.97 -8.79 -12.44
N HIS A 20 -16.32 -7.65 -12.18
CA HIS A 20 -16.92 -6.50 -11.52
C HIS A 20 -16.20 -5.21 -11.96
N PRO A 21 -16.89 -4.07 -12.12
CA PRO A 21 -16.24 -2.80 -12.50
C PRO A 21 -15.12 -2.37 -11.54
N GLU A 22 -15.26 -2.66 -10.24
CA GLU A 22 -14.25 -2.35 -9.20
C GLU A 22 -13.10 -3.37 -9.11
N ARG A 23 -13.13 -4.47 -9.88
CA ARG A 23 -12.08 -5.49 -9.90
C ARG A 23 -10.95 -5.05 -10.82
N PHE A 24 -9.72 -5.14 -10.32
CA PHE A 24 -8.52 -5.06 -11.16
C PHE A 24 -8.37 -6.33 -12.00
N ASP A 25 -8.09 -6.18 -13.30
CA ASP A 25 -7.99 -7.33 -14.22
C ASP A 25 -6.55 -7.82 -14.43
N ASP A 26 -5.64 -6.92 -14.78
CA ASP A 26 -4.30 -7.29 -15.26
C ASP A 26 -3.18 -7.03 -14.24
N VAL A 27 -3.54 -6.66 -13.02
CA VAL A 27 -2.61 -6.28 -11.95
C VAL A 27 -3.04 -6.92 -10.62
N PRO A 28 -2.13 -7.55 -9.85
CA PRO A 28 -2.45 -8.30 -8.64
C PRO A 28 -2.62 -7.38 -7.43
N GLN A 29 -3.63 -6.51 -7.50
CA GLN A 29 -3.85 -5.42 -6.55
C GLN A 29 -5.25 -5.46 -5.94
N VAL A 30 -5.37 -4.95 -4.73
CA VAL A 30 -6.66 -4.75 -4.05
C VAL A 30 -6.73 -3.33 -3.50
N LEU A 31 -7.94 -2.75 -3.49
CA LEU A 31 -8.23 -1.49 -2.83
C LEU A 31 -9.26 -1.73 -1.73
N CYS A 32 -9.01 -1.20 -0.54
CA CYS A 32 -9.96 -1.23 0.56
C CYS A 32 -11.25 -0.48 0.20
N VAL A 33 -12.36 -0.98 0.75
CA VAL A 33 -13.69 -0.38 0.56
C VAL A 33 -13.81 0.88 1.43
N GLU A 34 -13.21 0.84 2.61
CA GLU A 34 -13.22 1.92 3.58
C GLU A 34 -12.37 3.10 3.10
N SER A 35 -12.97 4.29 3.16
CA SER A 35 -12.25 5.53 2.93
C SER A 35 -11.47 5.94 4.17
N LEU A 36 -10.24 6.39 3.96
CA LEU A 36 -9.37 7.01 4.94
C LEU A 36 -9.77 8.48 5.09
N THR A 37 -10.15 8.89 6.30
CA THR A 37 -10.63 10.25 6.59
C THR A 37 -9.81 10.92 7.68
N GLY A 38 -9.53 12.21 7.53
CA GLY A 38 -8.84 13.00 8.54
C GLY A 38 -7.38 12.58 8.73
N ARG A 39 -7.05 12.17 9.96
CA ARG A 39 -5.73 11.62 10.31
C ARG A 39 -5.85 10.14 10.62
N CYS A 40 -5.09 9.31 9.92
CA CYS A 40 -5.06 7.88 10.20
C CYS A 40 -3.63 7.35 10.14
N TYR A 41 -3.39 6.38 11.02
CA TYR A 41 -2.18 5.58 11.05
C TYR A 41 -2.58 4.11 10.99
N TRP A 42 -1.88 3.34 10.17
CA TRP A 42 -2.01 1.89 10.11
C TRP A 42 -0.69 1.25 9.73
N GLU A 43 -0.53 -0.02 10.08
CA GLU A 43 0.67 -0.80 9.81
C GLU A 43 0.30 -2.03 8.99
N ALA A 44 1.17 -2.38 8.06
CA ALA A 44 1.12 -3.63 7.33
C ALA A 44 2.45 -4.34 7.45
N GLU A 45 2.38 -5.67 7.56
CA GLU A 45 3.53 -6.55 7.47
C GLU A 45 3.40 -7.46 6.26
N TRP A 46 4.52 -7.78 5.64
CA TRP A 46 4.57 -8.69 4.49
C TRP A 46 5.55 -9.84 4.72
N SER A 47 5.41 -10.88 3.92
CA SER A 47 6.32 -12.01 3.82
C SER A 47 6.58 -12.31 2.35
N GLY A 48 7.72 -12.93 2.03
CA GLY A 48 8.16 -13.13 0.64
C GLY A 48 8.98 -11.94 0.16
N ASP A 49 9.24 -11.89 -1.14
CA ASP A 49 10.26 -11.00 -1.72
C ASP A 49 9.85 -9.53 -1.71
N ASN A 50 8.56 -9.25 -1.94
CA ASN A 50 8.07 -7.88 -2.01
C ASN A 50 6.55 -7.73 -1.83
N ALA A 51 6.14 -6.51 -1.49
CA ALA A 51 4.75 -6.07 -1.49
C ALA A 51 4.67 -4.55 -1.70
N ASP A 52 3.57 -4.06 -2.26
CA ASP A 52 3.33 -2.62 -2.34
C ASP A 52 2.26 -2.20 -1.34
N ILE A 53 2.54 -1.10 -0.64
CA ILE A 53 1.64 -0.46 0.31
C ILE A 53 1.25 0.90 -0.26
N SER A 54 -0.01 1.06 -0.61
CA SER A 54 -0.50 2.18 -1.40
C SER A 54 -1.63 2.96 -0.73
N VAL A 55 -1.76 4.21 -1.13
CA VAL A 55 -2.92 5.05 -0.91
C VAL A 55 -3.38 5.57 -2.27
N SER A 56 -4.68 5.46 -2.55
CA SER A 56 -5.23 5.81 -3.87
C SER A 56 -6.59 6.48 -3.75
N TYR A 57 -6.91 7.36 -4.69
CA TYR A 57 -8.30 7.77 -4.89
C TYR A 57 -9.14 6.58 -5.34
N LYS A 58 -10.41 6.59 -4.95
CA LYS A 58 -11.36 5.53 -5.34
C LYS A 58 -11.55 5.46 -6.85
N GLY A 59 -11.41 6.58 -7.56
CA GLY A 59 -11.55 6.68 -9.02
C GLY A 59 -10.33 6.26 -9.85
N ILE A 60 -9.37 5.52 -9.29
CA ILE A 60 -8.30 4.89 -10.07
C ILE A 60 -8.88 3.93 -11.12
N SER A 61 -8.26 3.83 -12.30
CA SER A 61 -8.72 2.85 -13.29
C SER A 61 -8.54 1.45 -12.74
N ARG A 62 -9.51 0.57 -12.99
CA ARG A 62 -9.42 -0.86 -12.65
C ARG A 62 -9.04 -1.72 -13.84
N LYS A 63 -9.19 -1.16 -15.05
CA LYS A 63 -9.14 -1.88 -16.32
C LYS A 63 -8.20 -1.14 -17.28
N GLY A 64 -7.66 -1.87 -18.25
CA GLY A 64 -6.82 -1.30 -19.31
C GLY A 64 -5.33 -1.27 -18.97
N VAL A 65 -4.60 -0.34 -19.60
CA VAL A 65 -3.13 -0.32 -19.58
C VAL A 65 -2.60 -0.09 -18.16
N ARG A 66 -1.47 -0.74 -17.85
CA ARG A 66 -0.85 -0.75 -16.52
C ARG A 66 -0.64 0.62 -15.93
N GLU A 67 -0.25 1.62 -16.73
CA GLU A 67 -0.02 2.98 -16.26
C GLU A 67 -1.29 3.60 -15.62
N GLY A 68 -2.48 3.25 -16.11
CA GLY A 68 -3.73 3.77 -15.60
C GLY A 68 -4.24 3.08 -14.32
N CYS A 69 -3.87 1.83 -14.08
CA CYS A 69 -4.44 1.00 -13.01
C CYS A 69 -3.43 0.56 -11.94
N MET A 70 -2.14 0.50 -12.24
CA MET A 70 -1.10 0.12 -11.30
C MET A 70 -0.84 1.25 -10.30
N PHE A 71 -0.77 0.93 -9.00
CA PHE A 71 -0.53 1.93 -7.97
C PHE A 71 0.83 2.61 -8.17
N GLY A 72 0.85 3.94 -7.97
CA GLY A 72 2.03 4.78 -8.14
C GLY A 72 2.38 5.13 -9.59
N TRP A 73 1.78 4.46 -10.59
CA TRP A 73 2.06 4.70 -12.01
C TRP A 73 1.13 5.76 -12.64
N ASN A 74 0.20 6.29 -11.86
CA ASN A 74 -0.73 7.35 -12.21
C ASN A 74 -0.73 8.46 -11.15
N ASP A 75 -1.39 9.56 -11.47
CA ASP A 75 -1.58 10.73 -10.62
C ASP A 75 -2.62 10.53 -9.49
N LYS A 76 -3.32 9.38 -9.48
CA LYS A 76 -4.37 9.08 -8.50
C LYS A 76 -3.90 8.25 -7.32
N SER A 77 -2.66 7.79 -7.33
CA SER A 77 -2.12 6.89 -6.31
C SER A 77 -0.68 7.20 -5.93
N TRP A 78 -0.36 6.84 -4.69
CA TRP A 78 0.96 6.93 -4.09
C TRP A 78 1.28 5.56 -3.49
N SER A 79 2.41 4.98 -3.89
CA SER A 79 2.77 3.62 -3.51
C SER A 79 4.16 3.58 -2.88
N LEU A 80 4.32 2.78 -1.85
CA LEU A 80 5.60 2.34 -1.33
C LEU A 80 5.80 0.88 -1.76
N ASP A 81 6.74 0.66 -2.66
CA ASP A 81 7.26 -0.66 -3.03
C ASP A 81 8.28 -1.08 -1.96
N CYS A 82 8.01 -2.20 -1.32
CA CYS A 82 8.78 -2.76 -0.21
C CYS A 82 9.40 -4.08 -0.65
N SER A 83 10.74 -4.17 -0.57
CA SER A 83 11.49 -5.42 -0.66
C SER A 83 12.39 -5.56 0.57
N ASP A 84 13.05 -6.72 0.69
CA ASP A 84 13.99 -6.99 1.79
C ASP A 84 15.20 -6.03 1.82
N ASP A 85 15.57 -5.45 0.68
CA ASP A 85 16.81 -4.66 0.53
C ASP A 85 16.59 -3.16 0.32
N ARG A 86 15.39 -2.74 -0.07
CA ARG A 86 15.12 -1.34 -0.41
C ARG A 86 13.65 -0.96 -0.24
N PHE A 87 13.44 0.35 -0.14
CA PHE A 87 12.13 0.95 -0.26
C PHE A 87 12.13 1.92 -1.43
N THR A 88 11.04 1.93 -2.20
CA THR A 88 10.89 2.83 -3.34
C THR A 88 9.51 3.50 -3.28
N VAL A 89 9.48 4.82 -3.37
CA VAL A 89 8.22 5.56 -3.49
C VAL A 89 7.88 5.78 -4.95
N TRP A 90 6.65 5.49 -5.32
CA TRP A 90 6.09 5.70 -6.65
C TRP A 90 4.89 6.65 -6.61
N HIS A 91 4.89 7.62 -7.51
CA HIS A 91 3.73 8.47 -7.79
C HIS A 91 3.82 9.05 -9.20
N ASN A 92 2.71 8.97 -9.96
CA ASN A 92 2.64 9.47 -11.33
C ASN A 92 3.81 8.99 -12.20
N ASN A 93 4.14 7.69 -12.10
CA ASN A 93 5.25 7.04 -12.80
C ASN A 93 6.64 7.61 -12.46
N ASN A 94 6.75 8.43 -11.42
CA ASN A 94 8.03 8.89 -10.89
C ASN A 94 8.45 8.02 -9.72
N ARG A 95 9.71 7.59 -9.78
CA ARG A 95 10.36 6.72 -8.80
C ARG A 95 11.28 7.52 -7.91
N THR A 96 11.16 7.36 -6.59
CA THR A 96 12.10 7.88 -5.60
C THR A 96 12.65 6.73 -4.77
N ASP A 97 13.93 6.42 -4.95
CA ASP A 97 14.62 5.42 -4.13
C ASP A 97 14.90 5.98 -2.74
N ILE A 98 14.53 5.23 -1.71
CA ILE A 98 14.83 5.60 -0.32
C ILE A 98 16.21 5.01 0.02
N PRO A 99 17.14 5.82 0.54
CA PRO A 99 18.45 5.33 0.97
C PRO A 99 18.32 4.15 1.92
N VAL A 100 19.26 3.20 1.82
CA VAL A 100 19.21 1.92 2.55
C VAL A 100 18.98 2.16 4.03
N VAL A 101 17.79 1.78 4.49
CA VAL A 101 17.45 1.64 5.90
C VAL A 101 17.52 0.15 6.17
N CYS A 102 18.48 -0.29 7.00
CA CYS A 102 18.47 -1.65 7.51
C CYS A 102 17.18 -1.83 8.33
N SER A 103 16.13 -2.34 7.70
CA SER A 103 14.94 -2.74 8.42
C SER A 103 15.21 -4.12 9.01
N SER A 104 14.99 -4.26 10.31
CA SER A 104 15.07 -5.57 10.95
C SER A 104 13.80 -6.39 10.72
N SER A 105 12.78 -5.84 10.05
CA SER A 105 11.48 -6.50 9.89
C SER A 105 10.69 -6.01 8.67
N ASN A 106 9.91 -6.91 8.09
CA ASN A 106 9.04 -6.64 6.94
C ASN A 106 7.72 -6.01 7.40
N ARG A 107 7.82 -4.82 8.03
CA ARG A 107 6.67 -4.04 8.49
C ARG A 107 6.86 -2.55 8.19
N VAL A 108 5.80 -1.95 7.64
CA VAL A 108 5.72 -0.51 7.40
C VAL A 108 4.50 0.11 8.06
N GLY A 109 4.67 1.35 8.51
CA GLY A 109 3.62 2.23 8.97
C GLY A 109 3.28 3.28 7.92
N VAL A 110 2.00 3.56 7.77
CA VAL A 110 1.47 4.61 6.89
C VAL A 110 0.74 5.63 7.74
N TYR A 111 1.17 6.88 7.67
CA TYR A 111 0.48 8.01 8.28
C TYR A 111 -0.06 8.93 7.21
N LEU A 112 -1.37 9.16 7.22
CA LEU A 112 -2.04 10.09 6.33
C LEU A 112 -2.64 11.23 7.17
N ASP A 113 -2.34 12.46 6.78
CA ASP A 113 -3.04 13.66 7.24
C ASP A 113 -3.64 14.36 6.02
N VAL A 114 -4.94 14.14 5.82
CA VAL A 114 -5.68 14.70 4.68
C VAL A 114 -5.71 16.23 4.75
N SER A 115 -5.89 16.78 5.95
CA SER A 115 -6.00 18.23 6.15
C SER A 115 -4.69 18.97 5.90
N ALA A 116 -3.57 18.36 6.28
CA ALA A 116 -2.24 18.91 6.06
C ALA A 116 -1.66 18.53 4.69
N GLY A 117 -2.38 17.73 3.90
CA GLY A 117 -1.93 17.30 2.58
C GLY A 117 -0.66 16.47 2.63
N SER A 118 -0.56 15.51 3.56
CA SER A 118 0.66 14.72 3.71
C SER A 118 0.42 13.24 3.90
N LEU A 119 1.26 12.45 3.22
CA LEU A 119 1.35 11.00 3.34
C LEU A 119 2.79 10.65 3.70
N SER A 120 2.97 10.01 4.85
CA SER A 120 4.27 9.60 5.36
C SER A 120 4.35 8.08 5.48
N PHE A 121 5.50 7.54 5.09
CA PHE A 121 5.84 6.13 5.21
C PHE A 121 6.93 5.95 6.27
N TYR A 122 6.83 4.86 7.01
CA TYR A 122 7.75 4.50 8.08
C TYR A 122 8.11 3.02 8.00
N SER A 123 9.35 2.67 8.34
CA SER A 123 9.69 1.30 8.68
C SER A 123 9.47 1.10 10.17
N VAL A 124 8.93 -0.05 10.56
CA VAL A 124 8.64 -0.39 11.95
C VAL A 124 9.44 -1.64 12.29
N SER A 125 10.35 -1.56 13.26
CA SER A 125 11.15 -2.70 13.72
C SER A 125 10.34 -3.68 14.58
N ASP A 126 10.85 -4.90 14.79
CA ASP A 126 10.30 -5.85 15.77
C ASP A 126 10.25 -5.29 17.21
N THR A 127 11.16 -4.37 17.53
CA THR A 127 11.18 -3.64 18.81
C THR A 127 10.24 -2.42 18.83
N HIS A 128 9.37 -2.26 17.83
CA HIS A 128 8.43 -1.15 17.67
C HIS A 128 9.10 0.23 17.51
N THR A 129 10.36 0.25 17.06
CA THR A 129 11.03 1.50 16.67
C THR A 129 10.50 1.92 15.31
N VAL A 130 10.03 3.17 15.22
CA VAL A 130 9.47 3.74 13.98
C VAL A 130 10.51 4.66 13.35
N THR A 131 10.96 4.29 12.15
CA THR A 131 11.93 5.07 11.36
C THR A 131 11.23 5.70 10.18
N HIS A 132 11.30 7.03 10.06
CA HIS A 132 10.73 7.75 8.91
C HIS A 132 11.47 7.36 7.63
N LEU A 133 10.71 7.03 6.58
CA LEU A 133 11.24 6.68 5.27
C LEU A 133 11.08 7.84 4.29
N HIS A 134 9.84 8.34 4.15
CA HIS A 134 9.54 9.39 3.18
C HIS A 134 8.23 10.11 3.53
N THR A 135 8.09 11.35 3.08
CA THR A 135 6.83 12.10 3.14
C THR A 135 6.55 12.75 1.81
N LEU A 136 5.39 12.42 1.25
CA LEU A 136 4.79 13.11 0.11
C LEU A 136 3.93 14.26 0.62
N LYS A 137 4.01 15.40 -0.07
CA LYS A 137 3.15 16.57 0.15
C LYS A 137 2.32 16.82 -1.10
N THR A 138 1.01 16.89 -0.93
CA THR A 138 0.07 17.12 -2.02
C THR A 138 -1.27 17.63 -1.49
N THR A 139 -2.09 18.22 -2.35
CA THR A 139 -3.47 18.58 -2.00
C THR A 139 -4.39 17.46 -2.45
N PHE A 140 -4.92 16.70 -1.49
CA PHE A 140 -5.87 15.64 -1.81
C PHE A 140 -7.22 16.22 -2.20
N THR A 141 -7.75 15.78 -3.35
CA THR A 141 -8.98 16.33 -3.94
C THR A 141 -10.19 15.42 -3.79
N GLU A 142 -9.97 14.15 -3.43
CA GLU A 142 -11.01 13.12 -3.33
C GLU A 142 -10.76 12.21 -2.12
N PRO A 143 -11.78 11.45 -1.65
CA PRO A 143 -11.59 10.43 -0.63
C PRO A 143 -10.54 9.39 -1.05
N LEU A 144 -9.67 9.05 -0.09
CA LEU A 144 -8.57 8.10 -0.28
C LEU A 144 -8.94 6.74 0.30
N CYS A 145 -8.39 5.68 -0.27
CA CYS A 145 -8.47 4.32 0.25
C CYS A 145 -7.06 3.74 0.36
N ALA A 146 -6.86 2.81 1.30
CA ALA A 146 -5.67 1.98 1.31
C ALA A 146 -5.70 0.98 0.14
N GLY A 147 -4.55 0.71 -0.45
CA GLY A 147 -4.37 -0.25 -1.53
C GLY A 147 -3.15 -1.12 -1.31
N PHE A 148 -3.16 -2.32 -1.86
CA PHE A 148 -2.09 -3.31 -1.68
C PHE A 148 -1.83 -4.06 -2.97
N THR A 149 -0.55 -4.25 -3.29
CA THR A 149 -0.10 -5.20 -4.33
C THR A 149 0.63 -6.33 -3.63
N VAL A 150 0.30 -7.57 -3.98
CA VAL A 150 1.03 -8.75 -3.47
C VAL A 150 1.53 -9.56 -4.66
N TYR A 151 2.83 -9.86 -4.66
CA TYR A 151 3.47 -10.60 -5.73
C TYR A 151 3.44 -12.11 -5.45
N TYR A 152 3.88 -12.91 -6.42
CA TYR A 152 3.90 -14.38 -6.28
C TYR A 152 4.67 -14.80 -5.04
N ASP A 153 4.18 -15.85 -4.38
CA ASP A 153 4.75 -16.42 -3.16
C ASP A 153 4.92 -15.43 -1.98
N SER A 154 4.25 -14.28 -2.07
CA SER A 154 4.25 -13.24 -1.05
C SER A 154 2.88 -13.13 -0.36
N SER A 155 2.88 -12.54 0.83
CA SER A 155 1.63 -12.24 1.55
C SER A 155 1.73 -10.92 2.27
N LEU A 156 0.59 -10.27 2.49
CA LEU A 156 0.49 -9.04 3.26
C LEU A 156 -0.62 -9.16 4.29
N SER A 157 -0.37 -8.65 5.49
CA SER A 157 -1.39 -8.58 6.54
C SER A 157 -1.42 -7.21 7.22
N LEU A 158 -2.62 -6.73 7.54
CA LEU A 158 -2.77 -5.55 8.39
C LEU A 158 -2.48 -5.92 9.85
N CYS A 159 -1.73 -5.06 10.54
CA CYS A 159 -1.38 -5.24 11.94
C CYS A 159 -2.50 -4.74 12.87
N ASP A 160 -2.79 -5.52 13.92
CA ASP A 160 -3.66 -5.09 15.01
C ASP A 160 -2.88 -4.16 15.94
N ILE A 161 -2.91 -2.85 15.66
CA ILE A 161 -2.29 -1.85 16.53
C ILE A 161 -3.18 -1.69 17.76
N LYS A 162 -2.65 -2.04 18.94
CA LYS A 162 -3.30 -1.70 20.20
C LYS A 162 -3.11 -0.20 20.42
N ARG A 163 -4.22 0.54 20.35
CA ARG A 163 -4.29 1.92 20.86
C ARG A 163 -4.30 1.93 22.38
#